data_AF-A0A941N1B7-F1
#
_entry.id   AF-A0A941N1B7-F1
#
_cell.length_a   1.000
_cell.length_b   1.000
_cell.length_c   1.000
_cell.angle_alpha   90.00
_cell.angle_beta   90.00
_cell.angle_gamma   90.00
#
_symmetry.space_group_name_H-M   'P 1'
#
loop_
_entity.id
_entity.type
_entity.pdbx_description
1 polymer ?
#
loop_
_entity_poly.entity_id
_entity_poly.type
_entity_poly.pdbx_seq_one_letter_code
_entity_poly.pdbx_strand_id
1 'polypeptide(L)'
;IAEITDGTSQTVCISETVKSDPSGPTKWDGVSPTNGFVLTQGNDNGFNGPELTNYATQCSGAGLGLQQTRGSKWLYGAPGHSMYNHIRPPNDQKTPDCRGGIPHSIKTVPLWNALSHNVTAHSLHTGGVNALFCDGHIQFISSFIDLRTWQGLGSRNGTEVLSDF
;
A
#
# COMPACT_ATOMS: atom_id res chain seq x y z
N ILE A 1 18.56 14.06 11.42
CA ILE A 1 17.61 15.21 11.33
C ILE A 1 17.90 16.06 10.08
N ALA A 2 19.13 16.57 9.89
CA ALA A 2 19.46 17.43 8.73
C ALA A 2 19.24 16.81 7.33
N GLU A 3 19.08 15.49 7.22
CA GLU A 3 18.80 14.79 5.96
C GLU A 3 17.30 14.72 5.58
N ILE A 4 16.41 15.19 6.43
CA ILE A 4 14.96 15.28 6.14
C ILE A 4 14.68 16.76 5.89
N THR A 5 14.86 17.17 4.64
CA THR A 5 14.98 18.58 4.23
C THR A 5 13.63 19.27 4.07
N ASP A 6 12.54 18.52 3.93
CA ASP A 6 11.15 19.01 4.02
C ASP A 6 10.61 19.05 5.47
N GLY A 7 11.42 18.62 6.44
CA GLY A 7 11.16 18.79 7.87
C GLY A 7 10.55 17.55 8.53
N THR A 8 11.09 17.18 9.68
CA THR A 8 10.70 15.95 10.40
C THR A 8 9.25 15.94 10.88
N SER A 9 8.64 17.11 11.08
CA SER A 9 7.23 17.28 11.42
C SER A 9 6.29 17.22 10.20
N GLN A 10 6.84 17.08 8.99
CA GLN A 10 6.08 17.00 7.73
C GLN A 10 6.39 15.72 6.95
N THR A 11 7.13 14.78 7.54
CA THR A 11 7.43 13.48 6.94
C THR A 11 6.82 12.36 7.77
N VAL A 12 5.92 11.60 7.18
CA VAL A 12 5.31 10.42 7.80
C VAL A 12 6.29 9.25 7.75
N CYS A 13 6.50 8.62 8.90
CA CYS A 13 7.37 7.47 9.08
C CYS A 13 6.59 6.15 9.14
N ILE A 14 5.49 6.13 9.90
CA ILE A 14 4.66 4.94 10.13
C ILE A 14 3.20 5.34 10.03
N SER A 15 2.37 4.47 9.48
CA SER A 15 0.91 4.58 9.56
C SER A 15 0.31 3.19 9.71
N GLU A 16 -1.01 3.15 9.81
CA GLU A 16 -1.79 1.98 10.15
C GLU A 16 -1.99 1.05 8.94
N THR A 17 -2.21 -0.23 9.24
CA THR A 17 -2.71 -1.19 8.26
C THR A 17 -3.76 -2.09 8.90
N VAL A 18 -4.76 -2.50 8.12
CA VAL A 18 -5.74 -3.50 8.54
C VAL A 18 -5.29 -4.87 8.05
N LYS A 19 -4.99 -5.77 9.00
CA LYS A 19 -4.61 -7.16 8.72
C LYS A 19 -5.75 -7.86 7.97
N SER A 20 -5.37 -8.59 6.92
CA SER A 20 -6.26 -9.47 6.16
C SER A 20 -6.82 -10.63 7.00
N ASP A 21 -8.01 -11.10 6.62
CA ASP A 21 -8.61 -12.32 7.17
C ASP A 21 -8.21 -13.52 6.30
N PRO A 22 -7.44 -14.50 6.82
CA PRO A 22 -7.00 -15.66 6.04
C PRO A 22 -8.14 -16.56 5.56
N SER A 23 -9.35 -16.43 6.13
CA SER A 23 -10.55 -17.16 5.68
C SER A 23 -11.31 -16.44 4.55
N GLY A 24 -10.85 -15.25 4.16
CA GLY A 24 -11.45 -14.47 3.08
C GLY A 24 -11.30 -15.10 1.68
N PRO A 25 -11.95 -14.51 0.67
CA PRO A 25 -11.96 -15.06 -0.68
C PRO A 25 -10.57 -15.04 -1.33
N THR A 26 -10.34 -15.99 -2.26
CA THR A 26 -9.10 -16.10 -3.06
C THR A 26 -9.20 -15.40 -4.41
N LYS A 27 -10.37 -14.85 -4.73
CA LYS A 27 -10.66 -14.07 -5.93
C LYS A 27 -11.35 -12.78 -5.53
N TRP A 28 -10.99 -11.68 -6.20
CA TRP A 28 -11.67 -10.41 -6.04
C TRP A 28 -12.79 -10.30 -7.07
N ASP A 29 -13.97 -9.83 -6.64
CA ASP A 29 -15.16 -9.69 -7.48
C ASP A 29 -15.16 -8.42 -8.34
N GLY A 30 -14.15 -7.56 -8.17
CA GLY A 30 -14.02 -6.29 -8.89
C GLY A 30 -14.74 -5.12 -8.23
N VAL A 31 -15.47 -5.34 -7.13
CA VAL A 31 -16.36 -4.32 -6.55
C VAL A 31 -16.35 -4.28 -5.02
N SER A 32 -16.19 -5.41 -4.34
CA SER A 32 -16.20 -5.46 -2.88
C SER A 32 -14.92 -4.87 -2.30
N PRO A 33 -15.00 -4.03 -1.25
CA PRO A 33 -13.83 -3.64 -0.50
C PRO A 33 -13.07 -4.87 -0.02
N THR A 34 -11.74 -4.79 -0.03
CA THR A 34 -10.89 -5.92 0.37
C THR A 34 -9.77 -5.45 1.28
N ASN A 35 -9.43 -6.31 2.24
CA ASN A 35 -8.25 -6.15 3.08
C ASN A 35 -7.07 -7.03 2.68
N GLY A 36 -7.14 -7.70 1.52
CA GLY A 36 -6.03 -8.45 0.92
C GLY A 36 -5.37 -7.70 -0.24
N PHE A 37 -4.51 -8.42 -0.99
CA PHE A 37 -3.90 -7.93 -2.22
C PHE A 37 -4.57 -8.52 -3.45
N VAL A 38 -5.10 -7.66 -4.31
CA VAL A 38 -5.43 -8.06 -5.67
C VAL A 38 -4.13 -8.31 -6.43
N LEU A 39 -4.05 -9.42 -7.15
CA LEU A 39 -2.91 -9.73 -7.98
C LEU A 39 -3.11 -9.15 -9.37
N THR A 40 -2.02 -8.72 -10.01
CA THR A 40 -2.03 -8.24 -11.40
C THR A 40 -2.74 -9.23 -12.33
N GLN A 41 -3.39 -8.71 -13.37
CA GLN A 41 -4.05 -9.55 -14.37
C GLN A 41 -3.10 -10.60 -14.94
N GLY A 42 -3.55 -11.86 -14.96
CA GLY A 42 -2.76 -13.00 -15.40
C GLY A 42 -1.78 -13.55 -14.35
N ASN A 43 -1.71 -12.95 -13.16
CA ASN A 43 -0.86 -13.44 -12.08
C ASN A 43 -1.46 -14.71 -11.44
N ASP A 44 -0.74 -15.82 -11.57
CA ASP A 44 -1.12 -17.13 -11.01
C ASP A 44 -0.45 -17.42 -9.67
N ASN A 45 0.35 -16.46 -9.16
CA ASN A 45 1.16 -16.58 -7.95
C ASN A 45 2.14 -17.78 -7.96
N GLY A 46 2.50 -18.25 -9.15
CA GLY A 46 3.34 -19.42 -9.41
C GLY A 46 4.35 -19.11 -10.50
N PHE A 47 4.00 -19.32 -11.77
CA PHE A 47 4.93 -19.14 -12.88
C PHE A 47 4.79 -17.77 -13.57
N ASN A 48 3.59 -17.20 -13.52
CA ASN A 48 3.30 -15.92 -14.15
C ASN A 48 2.90 -14.89 -13.09
N GLY A 49 3.59 -13.76 -13.06
CA GLY A 49 3.22 -12.63 -12.22
C GLY A 49 3.72 -11.34 -12.83
N PRO A 50 2.97 -10.76 -13.79
CA PRO A 50 3.36 -9.51 -14.41
C PRO A 50 3.65 -8.45 -13.35
N GLU A 51 4.70 -7.66 -13.59
CA GLU A 51 5.00 -6.49 -12.77
C GLU A 51 3.83 -5.51 -12.82
N LEU A 52 3.57 -4.89 -11.67
CA LEU A 52 2.61 -3.81 -11.52
C LEU A 52 3.26 -2.50 -11.98
N THR A 53 2.96 -2.10 -13.21
CA THR A 53 3.41 -0.84 -13.82
C THR A 53 2.28 0.18 -13.94
N ASN A 54 1.02 -0.27 -13.93
CA ASN A 54 -0.16 0.56 -13.95
C ASN A 54 -1.29 -0.09 -13.12
N TYR A 55 -1.48 0.41 -11.90
CA TYR A 55 -2.47 -0.15 -10.98
C TYR A 55 -3.93 0.10 -11.40
N ALA A 56 -4.21 1.19 -12.11
CA ALA A 56 -5.57 1.53 -12.53
C ALA A 56 -6.14 0.52 -13.53
N THR A 57 -5.27 -0.14 -14.30
CA THR A 57 -5.69 -1.10 -15.34
C THR A 57 -5.36 -2.55 -14.98
N GLN A 58 -4.26 -2.82 -14.30
CA GLN A 58 -3.80 -4.20 -14.06
C GLN A 58 -4.51 -4.88 -12.89
N CYS A 59 -5.25 -4.15 -12.05
CA CYS A 59 -5.80 -4.66 -10.79
C CYS A 59 -7.28 -4.31 -10.58
N SER A 60 -7.98 -3.88 -11.63
CA SER A 60 -9.37 -3.42 -11.58
C SER A 60 -10.39 -4.44 -12.13
N GLY A 61 -9.92 -5.57 -12.66
CA GLY A 61 -10.78 -6.63 -13.21
C GLY A 61 -11.45 -7.51 -12.16
N ALA A 62 -12.69 -7.92 -12.42
CA ALA A 62 -13.34 -8.98 -11.66
C ALA A 62 -12.67 -10.34 -11.92
N GLY A 63 -12.66 -11.22 -10.92
CA GLY A 63 -12.07 -12.56 -10.99
C GLY A 63 -10.54 -12.60 -10.86
N LEU A 64 -9.90 -11.46 -10.58
CA LEU A 64 -8.47 -11.41 -10.31
C LEU A 64 -8.12 -12.16 -9.01
N GLY A 65 -6.90 -12.69 -8.95
CA GLY A 65 -6.40 -13.35 -7.75
C GLY A 65 -6.42 -12.40 -6.55
N LEU A 66 -6.79 -12.92 -5.38
CA LEU A 66 -6.79 -12.18 -4.13
C LEU A 66 -5.99 -12.96 -3.08
N GLN A 67 -5.03 -12.30 -2.45
CA GLN A 67 -4.19 -12.86 -1.39
C GLN A 67 -4.52 -12.23 -0.04
N GLN A 68 -4.95 -13.06 0.90
CA GLN A 68 -5.25 -12.66 2.28
C GLN A 68 -3.97 -12.67 3.14
N THR A 69 -3.01 -11.84 2.76
CA THR A 69 -1.69 -11.78 3.42
C THR A 69 -1.27 -10.39 3.89
N ARG A 70 -2.09 -9.35 3.68
CA ARG A 70 -1.82 -8.00 4.17
C ARG A 70 -1.71 -7.97 5.69
N GLY A 71 -0.66 -7.31 6.20
CA GLY A 71 -0.37 -7.22 7.63
C GLY A 71 -0.08 -8.56 8.32
N SER A 72 0.07 -9.67 7.56
CA SER A 72 0.24 -11.00 8.15
C SER A 72 1.65 -11.29 8.65
N LYS A 73 2.65 -10.49 8.25
CA LYS A 73 4.06 -10.66 8.61
C LYS A 73 4.59 -9.41 9.29
N TRP A 74 4.84 -9.50 10.59
CA TRP A 74 5.28 -8.36 11.40
C TRP A 74 6.79 -8.13 11.34
N LEU A 75 7.59 -9.19 11.27
CA LEU A 75 9.06 -9.13 11.19
C LEU A 75 9.58 -9.02 9.76
N TYR A 76 8.71 -9.10 8.76
CA TYR A 76 9.10 -9.14 7.35
C TYR A 76 8.90 -7.77 6.70
N GLY A 77 10.01 -7.06 6.50
CA GLY A 77 10.05 -5.73 5.87
C GLY A 77 9.76 -5.77 4.38
N ALA A 78 8.49 -5.88 4.01
CA ALA A 78 8.05 -5.82 2.61
C ALA A 78 6.73 -5.04 2.48
N PRO A 79 6.52 -4.33 1.35
CA PRO A 79 5.26 -3.65 1.05
C PRO A 79 4.06 -4.60 1.19
N GLY A 80 3.00 -4.13 1.84
CA GLY A 80 1.83 -4.93 2.18
C GLY A 80 1.92 -5.69 3.50
N HIS A 81 3.13 -5.97 4.00
CA HIS A 81 3.32 -6.59 5.30
C HIS A 81 3.50 -5.53 6.37
N SER A 82 4.72 -5.04 6.56
CA SER A 82 5.05 -3.98 7.52
C SER A 82 5.34 -2.63 6.85
N MET A 83 5.16 -2.52 5.52
CA MET A 83 5.41 -1.30 4.75
C MET A 83 4.22 -0.98 3.83
N TYR A 84 4.06 0.30 3.50
CA TYR A 84 3.07 0.81 2.54
C TYR A 84 3.70 1.98 1.73
N ASN A 85 2.95 2.61 0.84
CA ASN A 85 3.36 3.82 0.12
C ASN A 85 2.25 4.88 0.05
N HIS A 86 2.64 6.12 -0.25
CA HIS A 86 1.75 7.28 -0.28
C HIS A 86 1.12 7.54 -1.67
N ILE A 87 1.17 6.57 -2.60
CA ILE A 87 0.70 6.77 -3.98
C ILE A 87 -0.80 7.06 -4.04
N ARG A 88 -1.57 6.47 -3.12
CA ARG A 88 -3.04 6.62 -2.99
C ARG A 88 -3.39 7.21 -1.63
N PRO A 89 -4.56 7.85 -1.47
CA PRO A 89 -4.94 8.43 -0.18
C PRO A 89 -5.16 7.34 0.89
N PRO A 90 -5.16 7.70 2.19
CA PRO A 90 -5.45 6.77 3.27
C PRO A 90 -6.86 6.18 3.15
N ASN A 91 -7.03 4.90 3.49
CA ASN A 91 -8.29 4.15 3.39
C ASN A 91 -8.95 4.21 2.00
N ASP A 92 -8.18 4.33 0.91
CA ASP A 92 -8.78 4.25 -0.43
C ASP A 92 -9.39 2.86 -0.67
N GLN A 93 -10.73 2.81 -0.64
CA GLN A 93 -11.54 1.63 -0.88
C GLN A 93 -12.00 1.51 -2.35
N LYS A 94 -11.83 2.55 -3.16
CA LYS A 94 -12.23 2.52 -4.58
C LYS A 94 -11.26 1.68 -5.38
N THR A 95 -9.98 1.78 -5.03
CA THR A 95 -8.91 0.99 -5.65
C THR A 95 -8.41 -0.03 -4.64
N PRO A 96 -8.38 -1.34 -4.96
CA PRO A 96 -7.81 -2.32 -4.06
C PRO A 96 -6.29 -2.14 -3.94
N ASP A 97 -5.72 -2.57 -2.81
CA ASP A 97 -4.28 -2.79 -2.74
C ASP A 97 -3.89 -3.86 -3.78
N CYS A 98 -2.81 -3.61 -4.52
CA CYS A 98 -2.40 -4.49 -5.60
C CYS A 98 -0.95 -4.93 -5.52
N ARG A 99 -0.68 -6.15 -6.01
CA ARG A 99 0.64 -6.75 -6.09
C ARG A 99 0.91 -7.37 -7.47
N GLY A 100 2.06 -7.02 -8.05
CA GLY A 100 2.68 -7.71 -9.17
C GLY A 100 3.85 -8.60 -8.74
N GLY A 101 4.41 -9.36 -9.67
CA GLY A 101 5.51 -10.28 -9.41
C GLY A 101 5.09 -11.54 -8.65
N ILE A 102 6.08 -12.37 -8.30
CA ILE A 102 5.93 -13.67 -7.63
C ILE A 102 7.06 -13.92 -6.61
N PRO A 103 7.17 -13.11 -5.54
CA PRO A 103 8.29 -13.17 -4.59
C PRO A 103 8.34 -14.48 -3.78
N HIS A 104 7.25 -15.26 -3.80
CA HIS A 104 7.14 -16.55 -3.11
C HIS A 104 7.27 -17.75 -4.06
N SER A 105 7.58 -17.51 -5.34
CA SER A 105 7.79 -18.58 -6.31
C SER A 105 9.23 -19.13 -6.27
N ILE A 106 9.53 -20.03 -7.19
CA ILE A 106 10.86 -20.62 -7.39
C ILE A 106 11.79 -19.53 -7.93
N LYS A 107 12.96 -19.38 -7.30
CA LYS A 107 13.98 -18.38 -7.66
C LYS A 107 14.43 -18.44 -9.13
N THR A 108 14.22 -19.56 -9.81
CA THR A 108 14.55 -19.75 -11.23
C THR A 108 13.54 -19.09 -12.18
N VAL A 109 12.38 -18.64 -11.70
CA VAL A 109 11.41 -17.92 -12.53
C VAL A 109 11.87 -16.46 -12.68
N PRO A 110 11.98 -15.90 -13.90
CA PRO A 110 12.49 -14.54 -14.11
C PRO A 110 11.74 -13.44 -13.34
N LEU A 111 10.45 -13.66 -13.04
CA LEU A 111 9.60 -12.70 -12.34
C LEU A 111 9.68 -12.81 -10.80
N TRP A 112 10.54 -13.69 -10.27
CA TRP A 112 10.71 -13.89 -8.82
C TRP A 112 11.14 -12.61 -8.10
N ASN A 113 12.00 -11.80 -8.71
CA ASN A 113 12.48 -10.53 -8.14
C ASN A 113 11.68 -9.30 -8.61
N ALA A 114 10.61 -9.48 -9.39
CA ALA A 114 9.79 -8.38 -9.93
C ALA A 114 8.70 -7.91 -8.94
N LEU A 115 9.00 -7.94 -7.63
CA LEU A 115 8.03 -7.58 -6.61
C LEU A 115 7.66 -6.10 -6.72
N SER A 116 6.40 -5.85 -7.00
CA SER A 116 5.84 -4.52 -7.21
C SER A 116 4.51 -4.43 -6.47
N HIS A 117 4.28 -3.32 -5.77
CA HIS A 117 3.14 -3.17 -4.87
C HIS A 117 2.58 -1.75 -4.88
N ASN A 118 1.26 -1.67 -4.82
CA ASN A 118 0.54 -0.45 -4.52
C ASN A 118 -0.33 -0.70 -3.30
N VAL A 119 0.14 -0.28 -2.13
CA VAL A 119 -0.50 -0.50 -0.83
C VAL A 119 -0.51 0.84 -0.12
N THR A 120 -1.69 1.32 0.28
CA THR A 120 -1.83 2.57 1.03
C THR A 120 -1.97 2.30 2.54
N ALA A 121 -2.03 3.35 3.35
CA ALA A 121 -2.36 3.28 4.75
C ALA A 121 -3.84 2.90 4.93
N HIS A 122 -4.13 2.03 5.89
CA HIS A 122 -5.49 1.56 6.18
C HIS A 122 -5.75 1.49 7.68
N SER A 123 -6.91 1.94 8.10
CA SER A 123 -7.36 1.95 9.48
C SER A 123 -8.85 1.63 9.58
N LEU A 124 -9.27 1.21 10.77
CA LEU A 124 -10.69 1.05 11.12
C LEU A 124 -11.25 2.31 11.79
N HIS A 125 -10.43 3.34 12.00
CA HIS A 125 -10.91 4.63 12.48
C HIS A 125 -11.75 5.33 11.41
N THR A 126 -12.88 5.89 11.82
CA THR A 126 -13.80 6.58 10.91
C THR A 126 -13.10 7.78 10.28
N GLY A 127 -13.00 7.77 8.95
CA GLY A 127 -12.61 8.93 8.17
C GLY A 127 -11.11 9.23 8.11
N GLY A 128 -10.23 8.34 8.59
CA GLY A 128 -8.79 8.60 8.54
C GLY A 128 -7.91 7.51 9.12
N VAL A 129 -6.63 7.82 9.22
CA VAL A 129 -5.57 6.97 9.78
C VAL A 129 -4.74 7.78 10.77
N ASN A 130 -4.17 7.12 11.77
CA ASN A 130 -3.09 7.70 12.56
C ASN A 130 -1.77 7.60 11.77
N ALA A 131 -1.01 8.68 11.78
CA ALA A 131 0.33 8.74 11.19
C ALA A 131 1.33 9.21 12.24
N LEU A 132 2.44 8.48 12.37
CA LEU A 132 3.62 8.87 13.14
C LEU A 132 4.58 9.59 12.23
N PHE A 133 5.00 10.78 12.63
CA PHE A 133 5.95 11.62 11.91
C PHE A 133 7.39 11.36 12.37
N CYS A 134 8.36 11.77 11.55
CA CYS A 134 9.77 11.56 11.82
C CYS A 134 10.31 12.30 13.05
N ASP A 135 9.59 13.30 13.58
CA ASP A 135 9.89 13.96 14.85
C ASP A 135 9.24 13.26 16.08
N GLY A 136 8.46 12.21 15.85
CA GLY A 136 7.83 11.39 16.88
C GLY A 136 6.41 11.81 17.27
N HIS A 137 5.85 12.88 16.71
CA HIS A 137 4.44 13.21 16.97
C HIS A 137 3.49 12.32 16.17
N ILE A 138 2.26 12.19 16.66
CA ILE A 138 1.19 11.45 16.00
C ILE A 138 0.10 12.45 15.61
N GLN A 139 -0.38 12.34 14.37
CA GLN A 139 -1.50 13.12 13.87
C GLN A 139 -2.51 12.19 13.20
N PHE A 140 -3.79 12.52 13.38
CA PHE A 140 -4.86 11.86 12.65
C PHE A 140 -5.00 12.52 11.27
N ILE A 141 -4.81 11.73 10.22
CA ILE A 141 -4.85 12.18 8.82
C ILE A 141 -6.15 11.70 8.18
N SER A 142 -6.90 12.66 7.62
CA SER A 142 -8.16 12.39 6.93
C SER A 142 -7.97 11.48 5.71
N SER A 143 -8.90 10.55 5.49
CA SER A 143 -9.00 9.79 4.23
C SER A 143 -9.35 10.68 3.02
N PHE A 144 -9.80 11.91 3.28
CA PHE A 144 -10.14 12.92 2.27
C PHE A 144 -9.05 13.99 2.11
N ILE A 145 -7.87 13.79 2.69
CA ILE A 145 -6.71 14.66 2.46
C ILE A 145 -6.46 14.83 0.96
N ASP A 146 -6.02 16.02 0.54
CA ASP A 146 -5.56 16.23 -0.82
C ASP A 146 -4.42 15.24 -1.14
N LEU A 147 -4.53 14.57 -2.30
CA LEU A 147 -3.59 13.50 -2.64
C LEU A 147 -2.16 14.00 -2.78
N ARG A 148 -1.94 15.23 -3.25
CA ARG A 148 -0.59 15.79 -3.36
C ARG A 148 -0.02 16.10 -1.99
N THR A 149 -0.84 16.59 -1.06
CA THR A 149 -0.42 16.77 0.32
C THR A 149 0.00 15.44 0.94
N TRP A 150 -0.81 14.38 0.80
CA TRP A 150 -0.46 13.04 1.31
C TRP A 150 0.80 12.46 0.67
N GLN A 151 0.99 12.67 -0.63
CA GLN A 151 2.22 12.27 -1.33
C GLN A 151 3.44 13.04 -0.83
N GLY A 152 3.31 14.35 -0.59
CA GLY A 152 4.35 15.20 -0.01
C GLY A 152 4.74 14.71 1.39
N LEU A 153 3.76 14.34 2.22
CA LEU A 153 4.01 13.73 3.54
C LEU A 153 4.83 12.43 3.48
N GLY A 154 4.82 11.73 2.35
CA GLY A 154 5.62 10.54 2.12
C GLY A 154 7.05 10.79 1.64
N SER A 155 7.42 12.05 1.41
CA SER A 155 8.74 12.47 0.94
C SER A 155 9.61 12.96 2.10
N ARG A 156 10.93 12.89 1.90
CA ARG A 156 11.94 13.45 2.80
C ARG A 156 12.71 14.63 2.22
N ASN A 157 12.44 14.95 0.95
CA ASN A 157 13.06 16.04 0.19
C ASN A 157 12.16 16.50 -0.96
N GLY A 158 10.84 16.55 -0.75
CA GLY A 158 9.90 16.95 -1.82
C GLY A 158 9.90 18.45 -2.10
N THR A 159 10.48 19.26 -1.20
CA THR A 159 10.48 20.73 -1.23
C THR A 159 9.09 21.36 -1.25
N GLU A 160 8.03 20.58 -1.05
CA GLU A 160 6.68 21.09 -0.93
C GLU A 160 6.52 21.82 0.42
N VAL A 161 6.01 23.05 0.38
CA VAL A 161 5.47 23.69 1.58
C VAL A 161 4.04 23.19 1.72
N LEU A 162 3.82 22.30 2.69
CA LEU A 162 2.48 21.79 3.00
C LEU A 162 1.76 22.79 3.91
N SER A 163 0.50 23.11 3.59
CA SER A 163 -0.40 23.85 4.50
C SER A 163 -0.97 22.92 5.57
N ASP A 164 -1.75 23.44 6.52
CA ASP A 164 -2.45 22.61 7.52
C ASP A 164 -3.26 21.46 6.85
N PHE A 165 -3.16 20.25 7.41
CA PHE A 165 -3.74 19.00 6.85
C PHE A 165 -4.33 18.08 7.92
#